data_AF-A0A409Y883-F1
#
_entry.id   AF-A0A409Y883-F1
#
_cell.length_a   1.000
_cell.length_b   1.000
_cell.length_c   1.000
_cell.angle_alpha   90.00
_cell.angle_beta   90.00
_cell.angle_gamma   90.00
#
_symmetry.space_group_name_H-M   'P 1'
#
loop_
_entity.id
_entity.type
_entity.pdbx_description
1 polymer ?
#
loop_
_entity_poly.entity_id
_entity_poly.type
_entity_poly.pdbx_seq_one_letter_code
_entity_poly.pdbx_strand_id
1 'polypeptide(L)'
;MNLYLTSKWESPYDGVYFTEERLPVYRVVFTAGSGKRSSSLKIDRATSDPHQNLPKYDTVAEFEFHRWDKDLLNINGTTYQAHEFFSKQTPQPAGTTNSDTAIKLGSDRIFRGTDGQEYKWTLGKKCSQLYLNSGGKQLIAAFHPRKHGLLGIRARTPPYLEITPLGMEMMDLVFCTFIYVEKIRSEREQDDSMDWDRPGII
;
A
#
# COMPACT_ATOMS: atom_id res chain seq x y z
N MET A 1 -3.03 -13.61 -8.65
CA MET A 1 -2.86 -14.15 -7.28
C MET A 1 -3.53 -13.21 -6.29
N ASN A 2 -4.23 -13.76 -5.31
CA ASN A 2 -4.87 -13.00 -4.24
C ASN A 2 -4.08 -13.18 -2.94
N LEU A 3 -3.73 -12.06 -2.30
CA LEU A 3 -3.06 -12.01 -1.00
C LEU A 3 -4.03 -11.51 0.05
N TYR A 4 -4.54 -12.43 0.88
CA TYR A 4 -5.51 -12.14 1.92
C TYR A 4 -4.81 -11.68 3.19
N LEU A 5 -5.29 -10.58 3.77
CA LEU A 5 -4.74 -10.00 4.98
C LEU A 5 -5.45 -10.55 6.22
N THR A 6 -4.66 -11.05 7.18
CA THR A 6 -5.10 -11.16 8.57
C THR A 6 -4.48 -10.02 9.37
N SER A 7 -5.23 -8.95 9.59
CA SER A 7 -4.84 -7.89 10.51
C SER A 7 -5.81 -7.86 11.68
N LYS A 8 -5.26 -7.79 12.90
CA LYS A 8 -6.06 -7.58 14.12
C LYS A 8 -6.80 -6.24 14.07
N TRP A 9 -6.21 -5.26 13.40
CA TRP A 9 -6.67 -3.86 13.36
C TRP A 9 -7.18 -3.44 11.98
N GLU A 10 -7.38 -4.41 11.08
CA GLU A 10 -7.78 -4.17 9.69
C GLU A 10 -6.82 -3.24 8.93
N SER A 11 -5.59 -3.07 9.43
CA SER A 11 -4.56 -2.23 8.82
C SER A 11 -3.78 -3.03 7.77
N PRO A 12 -3.72 -2.58 6.51
CA PRO A 12 -2.91 -3.23 5.47
C PRO A 12 -1.42 -3.19 5.77
N TYR A 13 -0.96 -2.24 6.58
CA TYR A 13 0.46 -2.08 6.91
C TYR A 13 0.85 -2.74 8.24
N ASP A 14 0.00 -3.60 8.81
CA ASP A 14 0.32 -4.37 10.03
C ASP A 14 -0.45 -5.70 10.05
N GLY A 15 0.23 -6.80 9.72
CA GLY A 15 -0.38 -8.12 9.63
C GLY A 15 0.37 -9.13 8.77
N VAL A 16 -0.26 -10.28 8.54
CA VAL A 16 0.28 -11.36 7.69
C VAL A 16 -0.62 -11.54 6.47
N TYR A 17 0.00 -11.74 5.30
CA TYR A 17 -0.66 -11.95 4.02
C TYR A 17 -0.51 -13.40 3.58
N PHE A 18 -1.61 -13.99 3.10
CA PHE A 18 -1.68 -15.41 2.75
C PHE A 18 -2.25 -15.63 1.34
N THR A 19 -1.93 -16.78 0.76
CA THR A 19 -2.60 -17.27 -0.45
C THR A 19 -4.02 -17.78 -0.15
N GLU A 20 -4.76 -18.18 -1.19
CA GLU A 20 -6.07 -18.83 -1.06
C GLU A 20 -5.99 -20.13 -0.25
N GLU A 21 -4.88 -20.85 -0.37
CA GLU A 21 -4.55 -22.08 0.34
C GLU A 21 -4.08 -21.83 1.78
N ARG A 22 -4.14 -20.58 2.27
CA ARG A 22 -3.68 -20.16 3.61
C ARG A 22 -2.19 -20.34 3.85
N LEU A 23 -1.38 -20.30 2.81
CA LEU A 23 0.08 -20.29 2.94
C LEU A 23 0.56 -18.84 3.18
N PRO A 24 1.36 -18.58 4.22
CA PRO A 24 1.88 -17.24 4.47
C PRO A 24 2.85 -16.83 3.36
N VAL A 25 2.72 -15.58 2.89
CA VAL A 25 3.55 -15.01 1.82
C VAL A 25 4.35 -13.82 2.32
N TYR A 26 3.68 -12.88 3.01
CA TYR A 26 4.35 -11.72 3.59
C TYR A 26 3.94 -11.51 5.03
N ARG A 27 4.86 -10.95 5.81
CA ARG A 27 4.59 -10.39 7.12
C ARG A 27 4.97 -8.93 7.10
N VAL A 28 4.07 -8.08 7.57
CA VAL A 28 4.27 -6.65 7.70
C VAL A 28 4.18 -6.30 9.17
N VAL A 29 5.22 -5.68 9.71
CA VAL A 29 5.29 -5.28 11.11
C VAL A 29 5.42 -3.77 11.18
N PHE A 30 4.39 -3.10 11.70
CA PHE A 30 4.42 -1.67 11.96
C PHE A 30 4.90 -1.39 13.37
N THR A 31 5.85 -0.45 13.50
CA THR A 31 6.31 0.08 14.78
C THR A 31 5.93 1.55 14.86
N ALA A 32 4.98 1.87 15.74
CA ALA A 32 4.57 3.24 15.96
C ALA A 32 5.71 4.07 16.56
N GLY A 33 5.91 5.28 16.02
CA GLY A 33 6.78 6.28 16.62
C GLY A 33 6.17 6.84 17.91
N SER A 34 7.02 7.30 18.83
CA SER A 34 6.60 8.01 20.05
C SER A 34 7.22 9.40 20.10
N GLY A 35 6.39 10.43 20.33
CA GLY A 35 6.83 11.82 20.44
C GLY A 35 7.48 12.35 19.15
N LYS A 36 8.81 12.52 19.18
CA LYS A 36 9.62 12.96 18.03
C LYS A 36 10.14 11.80 17.15
N ARG A 37 9.92 10.54 17.54
CA ARG A 37 10.45 9.39 16.81
C ARG A 37 9.64 9.08 15.56
N SER A 38 10.35 8.81 14.47
CA SER A 38 9.80 8.25 13.22
C SER A 38 9.07 6.93 13.51
N SER A 39 7.99 6.67 12.77
CA SER A 39 7.41 5.33 12.74
C SER A 39 8.13 4.50 11.70
N SER A 40 8.18 3.18 11.86
CA SER A 40 8.84 2.30 10.90
C SER A 40 7.97 1.11 10.54
N LEU A 41 8.29 0.53 9.40
CA LEU A 41 7.62 -0.66 8.90
C LEU A 41 8.65 -1.62 8.34
N LYS A 42 8.48 -2.91 8.66
CA LYS A 42 9.31 -3.99 8.14
C LYS A 42 8.43 -4.95 7.34
N ILE A 43 8.86 -5.28 6.12
CA ILE A 43 8.23 -6.25 5.24
C ILE A 43 9.15 -7.44 5.11
N ASP A 44 8.66 -8.60 5.52
CA ASP A 44 9.34 -9.88 5.33
C ASP A 44 8.58 -10.77 4.36
N ARG A 45 9.30 -11.50 3.51
CA ARG A 45 8.77 -12.54 2.63
C ARG A 45 8.98 -13.91 3.26
N ALA A 46 7.94 -14.73 3.25
CA ALA A 46 8.03 -16.11 3.69
C ALA A 46 8.91 -16.91 2.71
N THR A 47 9.79 -17.73 3.26
CA THR A 47 10.62 -18.67 2.51
C THR A 47 10.16 -20.09 2.81
N SER A 48 10.12 -20.90 1.76
CA SER A 48 9.80 -22.32 1.86
C SER A 48 11.00 -23.04 2.48
N ASP A 49 10.88 -23.49 3.73
CA ASP A 49 11.78 -24.49 4.29
C ASP A 49 11.04 -25.84 4.33
N PRO A 50 11.41 -26.81 3.47
CA PRO A 50 10.80 -28.14 3.46
C PRO A 50 10.95 -28.92 4.77
N HIS A 51 11.84 -28.46 5.67
CA HIS A 51 12.23 -29.17 6.88
C HIS A 51 11.72 -28.51 8.17
N GLN A 52 11.02 -27.38 8.10
CA GLN A 52 10.49 -26.68 9.27
C GLN A 52 8.96 -26.54 9.23
N ASN A 53 8.32 -26.75 10.39
CA ASN A 53 6.87 -26.60 10.55
C ASN A 53 6.41 -25.12 10.63
N LEU A 54 7.35 -24.17 10.68
CA LEU A 54 7.07 -22.74 10.76
C LEU A 54 7.71 -21.99 9.58
N PRO A 55 7.03 -20.98 9.00
CA PRO A 55 7.61 -20.18 7.94
C PRO A 55 8.82 -19.40 8.44
N LYS A 56 9.94 -19.52 7.73
CA LYS A 56 11.08 -18.61 7.88
C LYS A 56 10.82 -17.35 7.05
N TYR A 57 11.31 -16.21 7.53
CA TYR A 57 11.07 -14.91 6.91
C TYR A 57 12.38 -14.22 6.60
N ASP A 58 12.50 -13.71 5.37
CA ASP A 58 13.60 -12.85 4.94
C ASP A 58 13.08 -11.44 4.66
N THR A 59 13.82 -10.43 5.13
CA THR A 59 13.42 -9.03 4.97
C THR A 59 13.59 -8.58 3.54
N VAL A 60 12.51 -8.09 2.92
CA VAL A 60 12.50 -7.55 1.55
C VAL A 60 12.44 -6.03 1.53
N ALA A 61 11.88 -5.40 2.57
CA ALA A 61 11.88 -3.95 2.69
C ALA A 61 11.77 -3.45 4.14
N GLU A 62 12.34 -2.27 4.38
CA GLU A 62 12.23 -1.52 5.63
C GLU A 62 11.95 -0.04 5.30
N PHE A 63 10.89 0.51 5.86
CA PHE A 63 10.47 1.90 5.66
C PHE A 63 10.59 2.69 6.96
N GLU A 64 11.07 3.92 6.86
CA GLU A 64 11.10 4.88 7.95
C GLU A 64 10.29 6.11 7.56
N PHE A 65 9.22 6.36 8.31
CA PHE A 65 8.30 7.47 8.09
C PHE A 65 8.63 8.62 9.01
N HIS A 66 8.94 9.76 8.41
CA HIS A 66 9.44 10.93 9.12
C HIS A 66 8.37 12.02 9.15
N ARG A 67 8.18 12.63 10.34
CA ARG A 67 7.20 13.73 10.49
C ARG A 67 7.67 15.04 9.85
N TRP A 68 8.98 15.28 9.88
CA TRP A 68 9.59 16.55 9.46
C TRP A 68 10.63 16.38 8.35
N ASP A 69 11.11 15.15 8.15
CA ASP A 69 12.07 14.78 7.12
C ASP A 69 11.41 13.93 6.02
N LYS A 70 12.19 13.50 5.02
CA LYS A 70 11.72 12.62 3.95
C LYS A 70 11.65 11.19 4.44
N ASP A 71 10.61 10.47 4.02
CA ASP A 71 10.54 9.03 4.25
C ASP A 71 11.70 8.31 3.54
N LEU A 72 12.23 7.29 4.19
CA LEU A 72 13.29 6.44 3.66
C LEU A 72 12.71 5.06 3.34
N LEU A 73 13.00 4.57 2.14
CA LEU A 73 12.56 3.27 1.65
C LEU A 73 13.79 2.40 1.37
N ASN A 74 14.06 1.42 2.22
CA ASN A 74 15.00 0.36 1.90
C ASN A 74 14.23 -0.78 1.25
N ILE A 75 14.46 -1.03 -0.05
CA ILE A 75 13.82 -2.10 -0.81
C ILE A 75 14.93 -2.95 -1.43
N ASN A 76 14.92 -4.25 -1.15
CA ASN A 76 15.92 -5.21 -1.62
C ASN A 76 17.37 -4.75 -1.39
N GLY A 77 17.63 -4.13 -0.23
CA GLY A 77 18.96 -3.67 0.17
C GLY A 77 19.39 -2.31 -0.41
N THR A 78 18.57 -1.68 -1.26
CA THR A 78 18.84 -0.33 -1.76
C THR A 78 17.96 0.69 -1.04
N THR A 79 18.58 1.74 -0.51
CA THR A 79 17.87 2.83 0.18
C THR A 79 17.57 3.96 -0.77
N TYR A 80 16.31 4.39 -0.79
CA TYR A 80 15.79 5.51 -1.57
C TYR A 80 15.12 6.53 -0.66
N GLN A 81 15.19 7.82 -0.98
CA GLN A 81 14.20 8.74 -0.44
C GLN A 81 12.87 8.51 -1.17
N ALA A 82 11.75 8.49 -0.46
CA ALA A 82 10.46 8.15 -1.08
C ALA A 82 10.07 9.07 -2.24
N HIS A 83 10.52 10.33 -2.21
CA HIS A 83 10.26 11.30 -3.29
C HIS A 83 11.14 11.11 -4.54
N GLU A 84 12.27 10.39 -4.40
CA GLU A 84 13.13 9.99 -5.52
C GLU A 84 12.61 8.68 -6.12
N PHE A 85 12.13 7.77 -5.26
CA PHE A 85 11.55 6.49 -5.69
C PHE A 85 10.20 6.68 -6.37
N PHE A 86 9.33 7.50 -5.77
CA PHE A 86 8.02 7.83 -6.32
C PHE A 86 8.01 9.22 -6.93
N SER A 87 7.80 9.30 -8.25
CA SER A 87 7.43 10.56 -8.88
C SER A 87 5.94 10.82 -8.66
N LYS A 88 5.59 12.11 -8.53
CA LYS A 88 4.19 12.55 -8.51
C LYS A 88 3.82 12.94 -9.93
N GLN A 89 2.64 12.52 -10.40
CA GLN A 89 2.11 13.08 -11.64
C GLN A 89 1.92 14.60 -11.46
N THR A 90 2.42 15.38 -12.41
CA THR A 90 2.23 16.84 -12.44
C THR A 90 0.73 17.16 -12.31
N PRO A 91 0.33 18.15 -11.50
CA PRO A 91 -1.06 18.57 -11.44
C PRO A 91 -1.54 18.90 -12.85
N GLN A 92 -2.59 18.21 -13.33
CA GLN A 92 -3.28 18.64 -14.54
C GLN A 92 -3.95 20.00 -14.26
N PRO A 93 -4.00 20.91 -15.26
CA PRO A 93 -4.61 22.21 -15.10
C PRO A 93 -6.01 22.09 -14.49
N ALA A 94 -6.27 22.88 -13.45
CA ALA A 94 -7.59 22.95 -12.83
C ALA A 94 -8.64 23.26 -13.91
N GLY A 95 -9.59 22.35 -14.13
CA GLY A 95 -10.63 22.48 -15.15
C GLY A 95 -10.87 21.24 -16.03
N THR A 96 -10.04 20.20 -15.94
CA THR A 96 -10.23 18.93 -16.68
C THR A 96 -10.51 17.76 -15.75
N THR A 97 -11.63 17.80 -15.02
CA THR A 97 -12.13 16.63 -14.29
C THR A 97 -13.47 16.19 -14.86
N ASN A 98 -13.46 15.11 -15.63
CA ASN A 98 -14.69 14.34 -15.84
C ASN A 98 -15.13 13.78 -14.49
N SER A 99 -16.40 13.96 -14.19
CA SER A 99 -17.02 14.11 -12.87
C SER A 99 -17.15 12.85 -11.99
N ASP A 100 -16.55 11.71 -12.32
CA ASP A 100 -16.88 10.45 -11.61
C ASP A 100 -15.76 9.86 -10.73
N THR A 101 -14.59 10.51 -10.61
CA THR A 101 -13.46 9.97 -9.80
C THR A 101 -12.76 10.98 -8.89
N ALA A 102 -13.27 12.20 -8.78
CA ALA A 102 -12.54 13.33 -8.22
C ALA A 102 -12.85 13.61 -6.74
N ILE A 103 -12.42 12.71 -5.84
CA ILE A 103 -11.88 13.17 -4.55
C ILE A 103 -10.56 12.42 -4.35
N LYS A 104 -9.49 13.01 -4.89
CA LYS A 104 -8.13 12.49 -4.76
C LYS A 104 -7.67 12.72 -3.32
N LEU A 105 -7.36 11.65 -2.57
CA LEU A 105 -6.64 11.74 -1.30
C LEU A 105 -5.14 12.10 -1.52
N GLY A 106 -4.85 12.88 -2.56
CA GLY A 106 -3.57 13.42 -3.00
C GLY A 106 -3.03 12.84 -4.31
N SER A 107 -1.79 13.21 -4.67
CA SER A 107 -1.19 12.86 -5.96
C SER A 107 -0.98 11.35 -6.12
N ASP A 108 -1.18 10.85 -7.33
CA ASP A 108 -0.78 9.48 -7.73
C ASP A 108 0.71 9.24 -7.40
N ARG A 109 1.08 7.98 -7.18
CA ARG A 109 2.47 7.56 -6.96
C ARG A 109 2.94 6.76 -8.16
N ILE A 110 3.92 7.28 -8.89
CA ILE A 110 4.49 6.63 -10.07
C ILE A 110 5.87 6.09 -9.69
N PHE A 111 6.16 4.86 -10.06
CA PHE A 111 7.49 4.24 -9.88
C PHE A 111 7.87 3.42 -11.11
N ARG A 112 9.15 3.08 -11.22
CA ARG A 112 9.65 2.20 -12.28
C ARG A 112 9.79 0.77 -11.76
N GLY A 113 9.22 -0.19 -12.48
CA GLY A 113 9.32 -1.62 -12.17
C GLY A 113 10.70 -2.20 -12.49
N THR A 114 10.92 -3.44 -12.08
CA THR A 114 12.16 -4.20 -12.36
C THR A 114 12.39 -4.45 -13.86
N ASP A 115 11.33 -4.35 -14.66
CA ASP A 115 11.32 -4.47 -16.11
C ASP A 115 11.57 -3.13 -16.84
N GLY A 116 11.81 -2.06 -16.09
CA GLY A 116 12.04 -0.72 -16.63
C GLY A 116 10.78 0.05 -17.03
N GLN A 117 9.59 -0.56 -16.95
CA GLN A 117 8.32 0.10 -17.24
C GLN A 117 7.87 0.99 -16.08
N GLU A 118 7.09 2.01 -16.38
CA GLU A 118 6.49 2.86 -15.35
C GLU A 118 5.13 2.35 -14.92
N TYR A 119 4.86 2.43 -13.63
CA TYR A 119 3.61 2.00 -13.01
C TYR A 119 3.06 3.10 -12.13
N LYS A 120 1.73 3.17 -12.03
CA LYS A 120 1.04 4.21 -11.30
C LYS A 120 0.02 3.65 -10.32
N TRP A 121 0.23 3.96 -9.05
CA TRP A 121 -0.77 3.80 -8.01
C TRP A 121 -1.73 4.99 -8.04
N THR A 122 -3.01 4.70 -8.27
CA THR A 122 -4.12 5.65 -8.08
C THR A 122 -4.67 5.47 -6.67
N LEU A 123 -4.61 6.55 -5.88
CA LEU A 123 -5.11 6.62 -4.51
C LEU A 123 -6.60 7.01 -4.54
N GLY A 124 -7.48 6.03 -4.66
CA GLY A 124 -8.93 6.25 -4.59
C GLY A 124 -9.45 6.36 -3.16
N LYS A 125 -10.66 6.90 -2.99
CA LYS A 125 -11.38 6.99 -1.70
C LYS A 125 -11.62 5.67 -0.97
N LYS A 126 -11.62 4.56 -1.71
CA LYS A 126 -12.01 3.25 -1.18
C LYS A 126 -10.92 2.20 -1.39
N CYS A 127 -10.16 2.30 -2.47
CA CYS A 127 -9.14 1.32 -2.80
C CYS A 127 -8.00 1.95 -3.58
N SER A 128 -6.81 1.38 -3.39
CA SER A 128 -5.63 1.65 -4.21
C SER A 128 -5.56 0.66 -5.37
N GLN A 129 -5.26 1.17 -6.56
CA GLN A 129 -5.11 0.37 -7.78
C GLN A 129 -3.82 0.74 -8.50
N LEU A 130 -3.15 -0.26 -9.04
CA LEU A 130 -1.89 -0.13 -9.77
C LEU A 130 -2.14 -0.39 -11.26
N TYR A 131 -1.69 0.55 -12.08
CA TYR A 131 -1.77 0.45 -13.53
C TYR A 131 -0.39 0.57 -14.18
N LEU A 132 -0.23 -0.06 -15.34
CA LEU A 132 0.87 0.26 -16.25
C LEU A 132 0.69 1.70 -16.75
N ASN A 133 1.74 2.51 -16.68
CA ASN A 133 1.72 3.94 -17.01
C ASN A 133 2.03 4.20 -18.51
N SER A 134 1.75 3.24 -19.40
CA SER A 134 2.04 3.33 -20.83
C SER A 134 0.76 3.44 -21.67
N GLY A 135 0.00 4.52 -21.54
CA GLY A 135 -1.16 4.88 -22.38
C GLY A 135 -2.40 3.97 -22.28
N GLY A 136 -2.24 2.65 -22.34
CA GLY A 136 -3.24 1.65 -22.00
C GLY A 136 -3.29 1.48 -20.49
N LYS A 137 -4.43 1.83 -19.86
CA LYS A 137 -4.68 1.69 -18.42
C LYS A 137 -4.79 0.22 -18.00
N GLN A 138 -3.72 -0.55 -18.18
CA GLN A 138 -3.71 -1.98 -17.89
C GLN A 138 -3.55 -2.20 -16.38
N LEU A 139 -4.50 -2.93 -15.78
CA LEU A 139 -4.49 -3.20 -14.34
C LEU A 139 -3.43 -4.24 -13.99
N ILE A 140 -2.63 -3.92 -12.98
CA ILE A 140 -1.54 -4.76 -12.46
C ILE A 140 -1.88 -5.29 -11.07
N ALA A 141 -2.44 -4.44 -10.22
CA ALA A 141 -2.89 -4.84 -8.91
C ALA A 141 -4.07 -3.99 -8.43
N ALA A 142 -4.91 -4.55 -7.57
CA ALA A 142 -6.02 -3.85 -6.94
C ALA A 142 -6.16 -4.30 -5.49
N PHE A 143 -6.21 -3.34 -4.57
CA PHE A 143 -6.56 -3.62 -3.20
C PHE A 143 -8.07 -3.62 -3.02
N HIS A 144 -8.59 -4.68 -2.43
CA HIS A 144 -10.00 -4.83 -2.11
C HIS A 144 -10.14 -4.71 -0.60
N PRO A 145 -10.59 -3.54 -0.08
CA PRO A 145 -10.81 -3.39 1.34
C PRO A 145 -11.94 -4.31 1.80
N ARG A 146 -11.98 -4.55 3.11
CA ARG A 146 -13.09 -5.27 3.73
C ARG A 146 -14.42 -4.62 3.38
N LYS A 147 -15.38 -5.44 2.95
CA LYS A 147 -16.77 -5.02 2.82
C LYS A 147 -17.51 -5.39 4.09
N HIS A 148 -17.97 -4.40 4.86
CA HIS A 148 -18.92 -4.66 5.94
C HIS A 148 -20.21 -5.16 5.30
N GLY A 149 -20.62 -6.39 5.62
CA GLY A 149 -21.94 -6.88 5.23
C GLY A 149 -23.01 -5.98 5.85
N LEU A 150 -24.01 -5.57 5.06
CA LEU A 150 -25.18 -4.87 5.57
C LEU A 150 -25.89 -5.78 6.59
N LEU A 151 -26.00 -5.30 7.84
CA LEU A 151 -26.84 -5.88 8.90
C LEU A 151 -26.76 -7.42 9.04
N GLY A 152 -25.56 -8.00 8.93
CA GLY A 152 -25.37 -9.45 9.11
C GLY A 152 -25.87 -10.34 7.96
N ILE A 153 -26.35 -9.76 6.85
CA ILE A 153 -26.95 -10.50 5.72
C ILE A 153 -25.88 -11.03 4.76
N ARG A 154 -24.69 -10.40 4.70
CA ARG A 154 -23.59 -10.81 3.83
C ARG A 154 -22.36 -11.21 4.63
N ALA A 155 -21.75 -12.33 4.22
CA ALA A 155 -20.49 -12.79 4.76
C ALA A 155 -19.43 -11.68 4.64
N ARG A 156 -18.67 -11.47 5.71
CA ARG A 156 -17.56 -10.51 5.76
C ARG A 156 -16.42 -11.05 4.92
N THR A 157 -16.11 -10.40 3.80
CA THR A 157 -14.92 -10.75 3.00
C THR A 157 -13.68 -10.16 3.67
N PRO A 158 -12.62 -10.96 3.92
CA PRO A 158 -11.34 -10.41 4.38
C PRO A 158 -10.76 -9.46 3.32
N PRO A 159 -10.05 -8.40 3.72
CA PRO A 159 -9.33 -7.55 2.78
C PRO A 159 -8.25 -8.36 2.03
N TYR A 160 -8.04 -8.05 0.76
CA TYR A 160 -7.02 -8.73 -0.04
C TYR A 160 -6.43 -7.83 -1.12
N LEU A 161 -5.17 -8.09 -1.47
CA LEU A 161 -4.52 -7.52 -2.64
C LEU A 161 -4.59 -8.52 -3.79
N GLU A 162 -5.23 -8.12 -4.88
CA GLU A 162 -5.23 -8.87 -6.14
C GLU A 162 -4.03 -8.40 -6.97
N ILE A 163 -3.20 -9.35 -7.43
CA ILE A 163 -2.08 -9.12 -8.36
C ILE A 163 -2.35 -9.91 -9.63
N THR A 164 -2.38 -9.25 -10.78
CA THR A 164 -2.61 -9.91 -12.08
C THR A 164 -1.36 -10.69 -12.51
N PRO A 165 -1.46 -11.63 -13.47
CA PRO A 165 -0.29 -12.37 -13.95
C PRO A 165 0.89 -11.49 -14.36
N LEU A 166 0.63 -10.30 -14.90
CA LEU A 166 1.66 -9.33 -15.32
C LEU A 166 2.41 -8.71 -14.14
N GLY A 167 1.78 -8.60 -12.97
CA GLY A 167 2.42 -8.10 -11.76
C GLY A 167 3.20 -9.17 -10.99
N MET A 168 3.09 -10.45 -11.38
CA MET A 168 3.68 -11.56 -10.63
C MET A 168 5.21 -11.57 -10.66
N GLU A 169 5.83 -11.17 -11.77
CA GLU A 169 7.30 -11.14 -11.87
C GLU A 169 7.93 -10.10 -10.94
N MET A 170 7.20 -9.02 -10.65
CA MET A 170 7.62 -7.95 -9.74
C MET A 170 6.80 -7.93 -8.45
N MET A 171 6.29 -9.08 -8.03
CA MET A 171 5.35 -9.21 -6.91
C MET A 171 5.85 -8.55 -5.61
N ASP A 172 7.14 -8.73 -5.26
CA ASP A 172 7.74 -8.11 -4.07
C ASP A 172 7.66 -6.58 -4.16
N LEU A 173 7.98 -6.02 -5.33
CA LEU A 173 7.95 -4.58 -5.56
C LEU A 173 6.51 -4.04 -5.54
N VAL A 174 5.58 -4.75 -6.17
CA VAL A 174 4.14 -4.42 -6.13
C VAL A 174 3.65 -4.41 -4.68
N PHE A 175 4.03 -5.41 -3.90
CA PHE A 175 3.62 -5.52 -2.50
C PHE A 175 4.25 -4.41 -1.63
N CYS A 176 5.56 -4.17 -1.76
CA CYS A 176 6.25 -3.11 -1.01
C CYS A 176 5.67 -1.72 -1.30
N THR A 177 5.45 -1.41 -2.59
CA THR A 177 4.86 -0.12 -2.98
C THR A 177 3.40 0.01 -2.57
N PHE A 178 2.63 -1.08 -2.61
CA PHE A 178 1.27 -1.14 -2.06
C PHE A 178 1.23 -0.78 -0.58
N ILE A 179 2.09 -1.40 0.24
CA ILE A 179 2.15 -1.14 1.69
C ILE A 179 2.49 0.32 1.98
N TYR A 180 3.47 0.90 1.27
CA TYR A 180 3.80 2.31 1.39
C TYR A 180 2.60 3.20 1.04
N VAL A 181 1.95 2.94 -0.09
CA VAL A 181 0.81 3.71 -0.62
C VAL A 181 -0.40 3.65 0.33
N GLU A 182 -0.70 2.50 0.92
CA GLU A 182 -1.80 2.39 1.89
C GLU A 182 -1.48 3.06 3.22
N LYS A 183 -0.22 3.06 3.67
CA LYS A 183 0.19 3.77 4.89
C LYS A 183 -0.06 5.27 4.75
N ILE A 184 0.43 5.88 3.67
CA ILE A 184 0.24 7.31 3.42
C ILE A 184 -1.23 7.67 3.15
N ARG A 185 -2.01 6.74 2.57
CA ARG A 185 -3.47 6.93 2.39
C ARG A 185 -4.16 7.01 3.76
N SER A 186 -3.85 6.06 4.64
CA SER A 186 -4.42 5.98 5.98
C SER A 186 -4.07 7.20 6.84
N GLU A 187 -2.86 7.75 6.73
CA GLU A 187 -2.48 8.97 7.46
C GLU A 187 -3.30 10.17 7.00
N ARG A 188 -3.53 10.31 5.68
CA ARG A 188 -4.34 11.40 5.13
C ARG A 188 -5.81 11.30 5.50
N GLU A 189 -6.36 10.08 5.54
CA GLU A 189 -7.72 9.87 6.03
C GLU A 189 -7.88 10.28 7.50
N GLN A 190 -6.85 10.02 8.31
CA GLN A 190 -6.84 10.45 9.71
C GLN A 190 -6.73 11.97 9.83
N ASP A 191 -5.81 12.61 9.10
CA ASP A 191 -5.66 14.06 9.08
C ASP A 191 -6.94 14.77 8.60
N ASP A 192 -7.54 14.32 7.50
CA ASP A 192 -8.82 14.85 6.97
C ASP A 192 -9.97 14.65 7.98
N SER A 193 -9.98 13.54 8.72
CA SER A 193 -11.01 13.29 9.74
C SER A 193 -10.86 14.18 10.99
N MET A 194 -9.63 14.60 11.29
CA MET A 194 -9.29 15.41 12.47
C MET A 194 -9.52 16.92 12.22
N ASP A 195 -9.62 17.36 10.96
CA ASP A 195 -9.85 18.76 10.59
C ASP A 195 -11.28 19.26 10.93
N TRP A 196 -12.24 18.36 11.17
CA TRP A 196 -13.60 18.72 11.62
C TRP A 196 -13.69 19.13 13.10
N ASP A 197 -12.69 18.79 13.93
CA ASP A 197 -12.67 19.07 15.37
C ASP A 197 -11.91 20.36 15.75
N ARG A 198 -11.47 21.16 14.77
CA ARG A 198 -10.94 22.50 15.04
C ARG A 198 -12.11 23.48 15.17
N PRO A 199 -12.44 24.00 16.37
CA PRO A 199 -13.24 25.22 16.44
C PRO A 199 -12.43 26.29 15.69
N GLY A 200 -13.00 26.79 14.59
CA GLY A 200 -12.43 27.89 13.84
C GLY A 200 -12.16 29.05 14.78
N ILE A 201 -10.88 29.38 14.96
CA ILE A 201 -10.49 30.65 15.55
C ILE A 201 -10.80 31.70 14.49
N ILE A 202 -11.93 32.37 14.65
CA ILE A 202 -12.26 33.66 14.03
C ILE A 202 -11.67 34.75 14.90
#